data_AF-A0A938AVT3-F1
#
_entry.id   AF-A0A938AVT3-F1
#
_cell.length_a   1.000
_cell.length_b   1.000
_cell.length_c   1.000
_cell.angle_alpha   90.00
_cell.angle_beta   90.00
_cell.angle_gamma   90.00
#
_symmetry.space_group_name_H-M   'P 1'
#
loop_
_entity.id
_entity.type
_entity.pdbx_description
1 polymer ?
#
loop_
_entity_poly.entity_id
_entity_poly.type
_entity_poly.pdbx_seq_one_letter_code
_entity_poly.pdbx_strand_id
1 'polypeptide(L)'
;MRTFRNIKKEEVRDLLGKGWLTHDGSWFFETARELGVAKANKLNRAAISNMAPIEARRLCEVLGIEGKIGSFGEVEQLLRRGMELILPHSVFSKFHYTIPAKNVVHWEWDKGECFAYKGMGRMGLLDNYQCGVIYRIECWFRALEIRCNSIPTIDKCLMHQTGHCHGDFEFFFGD
;
A
#
# COMPACT_ATOMS: atom_id res chain seq x y z
N MET A 1 34.41 -2.49 6.35
CA MET A 1 33.05 -2.11 5.89
C MET A 1 32.43 -3.26 5.11
N ARG A 2 31.10 -3.41 5.12
CA ARG A 2 30.39 -4.41 4.31
C ARG A 2 30.33 -3.95 2.84
N THR A 3 30.43 -4.89 1.90
CA THR A 3 30.27 -4.63 0.46
C THR A 3 28.89 -5.07 -0.02
N PHE A 4 28.39 -4.56 -1.15
CA PHE A 4 27.08 -4.93 -1.71
C PHE A 4 26.88 -6.45 -1.83
N ARG A 5 27.92 -7.18 -2.24
CA ARG A 5 27.91 -8.66 -2.35
C ARG A 5 27.61 -9.38 -1.02
N ASN A 6 27.86 -8.73 0.12
CA ASN A 6 27.74 -9.29 1.47
C ASN A 6 26.53 -8.69 2.22
N ILE A 7 25.65 -7.96 1.51
CA ILE A 7 24.40 -7.43 2.04
C ILE A 7 23.26 -8.32 1.55
N LYS A 8 22.44 -8.81 2.47
CA LYS A 8 21.30 -9.67 2.11
C LYS A 8 20.27 -8.86 1.33
N LYS A 9 19.51 -9.51 0.44
CA LYS A 9 18.48 -8.85 -0.38
C LYS A 9 17.46 -8.11 0.48
N GLU A 10 17.11 -8.71 1.62
CA GLU A 10 16.15 -8.15 2.58
C GLU A 10 16.68 -6.86 3.21
N GLU A 11 17.99 -6.78 3.48
CA GLU A 11 18.61 -5.57 4.03
C GLU A 11 18.67 -4.44 2.98
N VAL A 12 18.94 -4.77 1.72
CA VAL A 12 18.88 -3.80 0.61
C VAL A 12 17.44 -3.29 0.43
N ARG A 13 16.45 -4.20 0.41
CA ARG A 13 15.02 -3.86 0.32
C ARG A 13 14.60 -2.96 1.47
N ASP A 14 14.98 -3.28 2.70
CA ASP A 14 14.66 -2.47 3.87
C ASP A 14 15.26 -1.07 3.78
N LEU A 15 16.54 -0.97 3.43
CA LEU A 15 17.22 0.32 3.32
C LEU A 15 16.56 1.23 2.27
N LEU A 16 16.38 0.70 1.05
CA LEU A 16 15.81 1.47 -0.05
C LEU A 16 14.33 1.78 0.16
N GLY A 17 13.54 0.79 0.62
CA GLY A 17 12.12 0.96 0.87
C GLY A 17 11.84 1.94 2.02
N LYS A 18 12.61 1.89 3.11
CA LYS A 18 12.49 2.88 4.20
C LYS A 18 12.90 4.28 3.73
N GLY A 19 13.93 4.38 2.89
CA GLY A 19 14.30 5.64 2.25
C GLY A 19 13.16 6.22 1.41
N TRP A 20 12.55 5.39 0.56
CA TRP A 20 11.38 5.78 -0.24
C TRP A 20 10.19 6.23 0.61
N LEU A 21 9.80 5.44 1.63
CA LEU A 21 8.71 5.78 2.54
C LEU A 21 8.96 7.08 3.32
N THR A 22 10.21 7.31 3.73
CA THR A 22 10.61 8.53 4.45
C THR A 22 10.54 9.75 3.53
N HIS A 23 11.03 9.61 2.29
CA HIS A 23 10.94 10.66 1.29
C HIS A 23 9.47 10.99 0.97
N ASP A 24 8.63 9.98 0.75
CA ASP A 24 7.19 10.15 0.47
C ASP A 24 6.47 10.90 1.61
N GLY A 25 6.68 10.46 2.86
CA GLY A 25 6.12 11.15 4.03
C GLY A 25 6.65 12.58 4.19
N SER A 26 7.94 12.81 3.92
CA SER A 26 8.54 14.15 4.00
C SER A 26 7.99 15.07 2.91
N TRP A 27 7.85 14.58 1.68
CA TRP A 27 7.24 15.31 0.58
C TRP A 27 5.79 15.70 0.91
N PHE A 28 5.01 14.77 1.48
CA PHE A 28 3.65 15.06 1.94
C PHE A 28 3.63 16.15 3.01
N PHE A 29 4.52 16.05 4.02
CA PHE A 29 4.63 17.02 5.10
C PHE A 29 4.96 18.42 4.59
N GLU A 30 5.99 18.56 3.76
CA GLU A 30 6.38 19.84 3.18
C GLU A 30 5.26 20.41 2.31
N THR A 31 4.60 19.56 1.50
CA THR A 31 3.44 19.98 0.71
C THR A 31 2.29 20.47 1.58
N ALA A 32 2.03 19.79 2.71
CA ALA A 32 0.99 20.18 3.65
C ALA A 32 1.34 21.49 4.37
N ARG A 33 2.62 21.72 4.69
CA ARG A 33 3.09 22.97 5.29
C ARG A 33 2.93 24.15 4.35
N GLU A 34 3.30 23.98 3.08
CA GLU A 34 3.27 25.07 2.10
C GLU A 34 1.86 25.33 1.53
N LEU A 35 1.06 24.28 1.31
CA LEU A 35 -0.20 24.36 0.56
C LEU A 35 -1.45 23.97 1.37
N GLY A 36 -1.26 23.55 2.63
CA GLY A 36 -2.32 22.99 3.47
C GLY A 36 -2.60 21.51 3.19
N VAL A 37 -3.03 20.81 4.24
CA VAL A 37 -3.26 19.34 4.22
C VAL A 37 -4.29 18.90 3.17
N ALA A 38 -5.32 19.70 2.90
CA ALA A 38 -6.33 19.38 1.89
C ALA A 38 -5.72 19.30 0.48
N LYS A 39 -4.84 20.26 0.13
CA LYS A 39 -4.14 20.26 -1.16
C LYS A 39 -3.10 19.15 -1.21
N ALA A 40 -2.40 18.90 -0.11
CA ALA A 40 -1.46 17.78 0.01
C ALA A 40 -2.13 16.42 -0.23
N ASN A 41 -3.28 16.16 0.38
CA ASN A 41 -4.06 14.93 0.13
C ASN A 41 -4.45 14.78 -1.35
N LYS A 42 -4.95 15.87 -1.96
CA LYS A 42 -5.31 15.86 -3.39
C LYS A 42 -4.10 15.50 -4.26
N LEU A 43 -2.95 16.13 -4.01
CA LEU A 43 -1.72 15.88 -4.76
C LEU A 43 -1.19 14.47 -4.51
N ASN A 44 -1.23 13.99 -3.27
CA ASN A 44 -0.79 12.65 -2.90
C ASN A 44 -1.61 11.58 -3.63
N ARG A 45 -2.95 11.69 -3.58
CA ARG A 45 -3.83 10.75 -4.30
C ARG A 45 -3.60 10.79 -5.81
N ALA A 46 -3.39 11.98 -6.39
CA ALA A 46 -3.05 12.10 -7.81
C ALA A 46 -1.69 11.46 -8.15
N ALA A 47 -0.68 11.66 -7.31
CA ALA A 47 0.63 11.04 -7.48
C ALA A 47 0.52 9.51 -7.40
N ILE A 48 -0.21 8.99 -6.41
CA ILE A 48 -0.48 7.55 -6.26
C ILE A 48 -1.21 7.00 -7.49
N SER A 49 -2.29 7.65 -7.95
CA SER A 49 -3.06 7.17 -9.11
C SER A 49 -2.25 7.16 -10.41
N ASN A 50 -1.27 8.06 -10.55
CA ASN A 50 -0.39 8.11 -11.71
C ASN A 50 0.73 7.06 -11.62
N MET A 51 1.28 6.83 -10.44
CA MET A 51 2.38 5.90 -10.22
C MET A 51 1.91 4.44 -10.18
N ALA A 52 0.76 4.16 -9.56
CA ALA A 52 0.26 2.81 -9.31
C ALA A 52 0.13 1.95 -10.59
N PRO A 53 -0.34 2.44 -11.76
CA PRO A 53 -0.34 1.65 -12.99
C PRO A 53 1.06 1.26 -13.50
N ILE A 54 2.05 2.14 -13.30
CA ILE A 54 3.45 1.87 -13.67
C ILE A 54 4.02 0.81 -12.74
N GLU A 55 3.76 0.94 -11.45
CA GLU A 55 4.19 -0.02 -10.44
C GLU A 55 3.54 -1.40 -10.62
N ALA A 56 2.21 -1.45 -10.80
CA ALA A 56 1.48 -2.70 -11.00
C ALA A 56 2.04 -3.48 -12.20
N ARG A 57 2.33 -2.78 -13.31
CA ARG A 57 2.98 -3.38 -14.49
C ARG A 57 4.36 -3.94 -14.18
N ARG A 58 5.21 -3.17 -13.50
CA ARG A 58 6.54 -3.64 -13.07
C ARG A 58 6.46 -4.85 -12.14
N LEU A 59 5.44 -4.91 -11.27
CA LEU A 59 5.20 -6.06 -10.42
C LEU A 59 4.79 -7.28 -11.25
N CYS A 60 3.87 -7.14 -12.21
CA CYS A 60 3.53 -8.21 -13.13
C CYS A 60 4.76 -8.74 -13.89
N GLU A 61 5.59 -7.83 -14.44
CA GLU A 61 6.82 -8.18 -15.14
C GLU A 61 7.80 -8.98 -14.26
N VAL A 62 8.08 -8.51 -13.04
CA VAL A 62 9.00 -9.18 -12.11
C VAL A 62 8.44 -10.52 -11.60
N LEU A 63 7.11 -10.63 -11.47
CA LEU A 63 6.44 -11.85 -11.01
C LEU A 63 6.15 -12.85 -12.14
N GLY A 64 6.41 -12.49 -13.39
CA GLY A 64 6.07 -13.33 -14.55
C GLY A 64 4.57 -13.51 -14.75
N ILE A 65 3.76 -12.51 -14.35
CA ILE A 65 2.31 -12.51 -14.60
C ILE A 65 2.11 -11.96 -16.01
N GLU A 66 1.66 -12.83 -16.91
CA GLU A 66 1.38 -12.50 -18.31
C GLU A 66 -0.12 -12.36 -18.53
N GLY A 67 -0.51 -11.40 -19.37
CA GLY A 67 -1.90 -11.20 -19.76
C GLY A 67 -2.79 -10.63 -18.64
N LYS A 68 -4.10 -10.91 -18.76
CA LYS A 68 -5.12 -10.39 -17.84
C LYS A 68 -5.27 -11.32 -16.64
N ILE A 69 -5.29 -10.74 -15.45
CA ILE A 69 -5.59 -11.47 -14.21
C ILE A 69 -7.07 -11.87 -14.22
N GLY A 70 -7.32 -13.17 -14.30
CA GLY A 70 -8.66 -13.74 -14.53
C GLY A 70 -9.21 -14.52 -13.35
N SER A 71 -8.41 -14.77 -12.31
CA SER A 71 -8.80 -15.59 -11.17
C SER A 71 -8.40 -15.00 -9.82
N PHE A 72 -9.10 -15.43 -8.76
CA PHE A 72 -8.78 -15.02 -7.40
C PHE A 72 -7.37 -15.43 -6.97
N GLY A 73 -6.92 -16.63 -7.36
CA GLY A 73 -5.57 -17.11 -7.02
C GLY A 73 -4.47 -16.24 -7.61
N GLU A 74 -4.67 -15.69 -8.82
CA GLU A 74 -3.72 -14.74 -9.42
C GLU A 74 -3.71 -13.39 -8.69
N VAL A 75 -4.89 -12.88 -8.30
CA VAL A 75 -5.00 -11.66 -7.48
C VAL A 75 -4.31 -11.82 -6.14
N GLU A 76 -4.54 -12.94 -5.45
CA GLU A 76 -3.89 -13.24 -4.16
C GLU A 76 -2.37 -13.29 -4.33
N GLN A 77 -1.87 -13.95 -5.37
CA GLN A 77 -0.43 -14.02 -5.64
C GLN A 77 0.18 -12.65 -5.96
N LEU A 78 -0.50 -11.83 -6.76
CA LEU A 78 -0.09 -10.45 -7.03
C LEU A 78 -0.01 -9.66 -5.72
N LEU A 79 -1.05 -9.71 -4.90
CA LEU A 79 -1.10 -8.97 -3.63
C LEU A 79 0.02 -9.40 -2.70
N ARG A 80 0.11 -10.70 -2.42
CA ARG A 80 1.08 -11.26 -1.48
C ARG A 80 2.51 -10.98 -1.93
N ARG A 81 2.86 -11.39 -3.15
CA ARG A 81 4.24 -11.27 -3.66
C ARG A 81 4.58 -9.83 -4.01
N GLY A 82 3.62 -9.07 -4.53
CA GLY A 82 3.81 -7.67 -4.87
C GLY A 82 4.09 -6.81 -3.63
N MET A 83 3.29 -6.97 -2.58
CA MET A 83 3.51 -6.28 -1.31
C MET A 83 4.83 -6.67 -0.66
N GLU A 84 5.19 -7.96 -0.69
CA GLU A 84 6.49 -8.43 -0.20
C GLU A 84 7.67 -7.79 -0.96
N LEU A 85 7.55 -7.58 -2.27
CA LEU A 85 8.62 -6.98 -3.07
C LEU A 85 8.83 -5.49 -2.80
N ILE A 86 7.73 -4.72 -2.68
CA ILE A 86 7.82 -3.25 -2.62
C ILE A 86 7.97 -2.69 -1.21
N LEU A 87 7.50 -3.42 -0.19
CA LEU A 87 7.54 -2.94 1.18
C LEU A 87 8.82 -3.42 1.86
N PRO A 88 9.43 -2.59 2.73
CA PRO A 88 10.42 -3.08 3.68
C PRO A 88 9.86 -4.29 4.43
N HIS A 89 10.69 -5.30 4.67
CA HIS A 89 10.34 -6.45 5.48
C HIS A 89 9.78 -6.02 6.83
N SER A 90 10.42 -5.07 7.50
CA SER A 90 9.97 -4.60 8.82
C SER A 90 8.61 -3.89 8.82
N VAL A 91 8.13 -3.50 7.64
CA VAL A 91 6.80 -2.89 7.45
C VAL A 91 5.81 -3.98 7.02
N PHE A 92 6.18 -4.80 6.03
CA PHE A 92 5.35 -5.89 5.55
C PHE A 92 5.03 -6.91 6.64
N SER A 93 5.97 -7.19 7.55
CA SER A 93 5.75 -8.10 8.70
C SER A 93 4.66 -7.63 9.68
N LYS A 94 4.14 -6.40 9.51
CA LYS A 94 3.09 -5.77 10.31
C LYS A 94 1.75 -5.69 9.58
N PHE A 95 1.71 -6.15 8.34
CA PHE A 95 0.52 -6.24 7.52
C PHE A 95 0.18 -7.71 7.35
N HIS A 96 -1.02 -8.08 7.78
CA HIS A 96 -1.52 -9.44 7.73
C HIS A 96 -2.69 -9.51 6.77
N TYR A 97 -2.88 -10.69 6.20
CA TYR A 97 -4.06 -10.97 5.41
C TYR A 97 -4.52 -12.41 5.63
N THR A 98 -5.81 -12.65 5.48
CA THR A 98 -6.43 -13.97 5.50
C THR A 98 -7.47 -14.08 4.39
N ILE A 99 -7.93 -15.30 4.12
CA ILE A 99 -8.96 -15.59 3.11
C ILE A 99 -10.16 -16.19 3.83
N PRO A 100 -11.06 -15.37 4.39
CA PRO A 100 -12.17 -15.86 5.20
C PRO A 100 -13.29 -16.49 4.36
N ALA A 101 -13.36 -16.15 3.07
CA ALA A 101 -14.39 -16.62 2.16
C ALA A 101 -13.87 -16.67 0.70
N LYS A 102 -14.66 -17.28 -0.19
CA LYS A 102 -14.39 -17.30 -1.62
C LYS A 102 -14.26 -15.86 -2.14
N ASN A 103 -13.17 -15.58 -2.85
CA ASN A 103 -12.89 -14.28 -3.46
C ASN A 103 -12.79 -13.10 -2.47
N VAL A 104 -12.53 -13.35 -1.19
CA VAL A 104 -12.37 -12.29 -0.18
C VAL A 104 -10.97 -12.35 0.41
N VAL A 105 -10.27 -11.21 0.40
CA VAL A 105 -9.04 -11.01 1.18
C VAL A 105 -9.36 -10.07 2.33
N HIS A 106 -9.31 -10.60 3.55
CA HIS A 106 -9.26 -9.75 4.75
C HIS A 106 -7.82 -9.27 4.93
N TRP A 107 -7.63 -8.00 5.21
CA TRP A 107 -6.33 -7.43 5.54
C TRP A 107 -6.39 -6.64 6.83
N GLU A 108 -5.28 -6.63 7.56
CA GLU A 108 -5.15 -5.86 8.80
C GLU A 108 -3.71 -5.41 9.04
N TRP A 109 -3.56 -4.28 9.70
CA TRP A 109 -2.29 -3.88 10.30
C TRP A 109 -2.28 -4.27 11.78
N ASP A 110 -1.13 -4.74 12.25
CA ASP A 110 -0.80 -4.77 13.68
C ASP A 110 -1.20 -3.43 14.33
N LYS A 111 -1.80 -3.49 15.51
CA LYS A 111 -2.33 -2.30 16.19
C LYS A 111 -1.24 -1.24 16.38
N GLY A 112 -1.48 -0.05 15.82
CA GLY A 112 -0.56 1.08 15.86
C GLY A 112 0.66 0.96 14.94
N GLU A 113 0.80 -0.10 14.13
CA GLU A 113 2.02 -0.40 13.37
C GLU A 113 2.02 0.08 11.91
N CYS A 114 0.89 0.57 11.39
CA CYS A 114 0.85 1.17 10.06
C CYS A 114 1.86 2.33 9.94
N PHE A 115 2.78 2.23 8.97
CA PHE A 115 3.86 3.21 8.80
C PHE A 115 3.33 4.62 8.53
N ALA A 116 2.24 4.75 7.76
CA ALA A 116 1.64 6.04 7.44
C ALA A 116 0.97 6.65 8.68
N TYR A 117 0.31 5.84 9.51
CA TYR A 117 -0.22 6.30 10.79
C TYR A 117 0.89 6.84 11.70
N LYS A 118 1.98 6.08 11.86
CA LYS A 118 3.15 6.52 12.64
C LYS A 118 3.78 7.81 12.09
N GLY A 119 3.97 7.88 10.77
CA GLY A 119 4.55 9.03 10.10
C GLY A 119 3.70 10.29 10.25
N MET A 120 2.42 10.22 9.85
CA MET A 120 1.48 11.34 9.95
C MET A 120 1.22 11.76 11.39
N GLY A 121 1.24 10.82 12.34
CA GLY A 121 1.14 11.11 13.78
C GLY A 121 2.30 11.95 14.30
N ARG A 122 3.54 11.60 13.94
CA ARG A 122 4.73 12.40 14.29
C ARG A 122 4.69 13.81 13.69
N MET A 123 4.03 13.96 12.55
CA MET A 123 3.87 15.23 11.83
C MET A 123 2.65 16.05 12.31
N GLY A 124 1.81 15.50 13.19
CA GLY A 124 0.59 16.17 13.66
C GLY A 124 -0.49 16.32 12.59
N LEU A 125 -0.54 15.44 11.58
CA LEU A 125 -1.43 15.57 10.42
C LEU A 125 -2.60 14.56 10.38
N LEU A 126 -2.75 13.71 11.40
CA LEU A 126 -3.69 12.58 11.39
C LEU A 126 -5.17 12.95 11.19
N ASP A 127 -5.64 14.05 11.80
CA ASP A 127 -7.06 14.41 11.79
C ASP A 127 -7.62 14.65 10.38
N ASN A 128 -6.74 15.13 9.49
CA ASN A 128 -7.08 15.53 8.13
C ASN A 128 -6.37 14.68 7.07
N TYR A 129 -5.58 13.68 7.45
CA TYR A 129 -4.90 12.79 6.50
C TYR A 129 -5.88 11.85 5.80
N GLN A 130 -5.80 11.79 4.47
CA GLN A 130 -6.50 10.79 3.65
C GLN A 130 -5.56 9.63 3.34
N CYS A 131 -6.03 8.40 3.55
CA CYS A 131 -5.17 7.22 3.49
C CYS A 131 -4.65 6.94 2.07
N GLY A 132 -3.34 7.13 1.86
CA GLY A 132 -2.68 6.75 0.62
C GLY A 132 -2.35 5.25 0.50
N VAL A 133 -2.26 4.53 1.63
CA VAL A 133 -1.74 3.15 1.67
C VAL A 133 -2.71 2.18 0.97
N ILE A 134 -3.95 2.12 1.43
CA ILE A 134 -4.97 1.24 0.83
C ILE A 134 -5.40 1.76 -0.53
N TYR A 135 -5.50 3.08 -0.69
CA TYR A 135 -5.82 3.71 -1.98
C TYR A 135 -4.82 3.33 -3.09
N ARG A 136 -3.53 3.15 -2.77
CA ARG A 136 -2.52 2.66 -3.72
C ARG A 136 -2.81 1.23 -4.20
N ILE A 137 -3.20 0.33 -3.29
CA ILE A 137 -3.56 -1.06 -3.63
C ILE A 137 -4.80 -1.07 -4.52
N GLU A 138 -5.84 -0.29 -4.18
CA GLU A 138 -7.02 -0.12 -5.04
C GLU A 138 -6.66 0.43 -6.43
N CYS A 139 -5.66 1.32 -6.53
CA CYS A 139 -5.19 1.81 -7.81
C CYS A 139 -4.52 0.71 -8.64
N TRP A 140 -3.84 -0.27 -8.04
CA TRP A 140 -3.34 -1.43 -8.77
C TRP A 140 -4.49 -2.25 -9.36
N PHE A 141 -5.52 -2.55 -8.56
CA PHE A 141 -6.68 -3.30 -9.03
C PHE A 141 -7.35 -2.60 -10.21
N ARG A 142 -7.58 -1.28 -10.11
CA ARG A 142 -8.12 -0.48 -11.21
C ARG A 142 -7.23 -0.53 -12.45
N ALA A 143 -5.91 -0.38 -12.29
CA ALA A 143 -4.97 -0.39 -13.40
C ALA A 143 -4.89 -1.74 -14.13
N LEU A 144 -5.12 -2.83 -13.41
CA LEU A 144 -5.11 -4.20 -13.92
C LEU A 144 -6.51 -4.71 -14.28
N GLU A 145 -7.52 -3.83 -14.28
CA GLU A 145 -8.92 -4.15 -14.55
C GLU A 145 -9.52 -5.24 -13.64
N ILE A 146 -8.96 -5.41 -12.44
CA ILE A 146 -9.49 -6.30 -11.40
C ILE A 146 -10.68 -5.61 -10.73
N ARG A 147 -11.86 -6.23 -10.83
CA ARG A 147 -13.07 -5.73 -10.17
C ARG A 147 -13.05 -6.13 -8.70
N CYS A 148 -13.20 -5.15 -7.82
CA CYS A 148 -13.06 -5.30 -6.38
C CYS A 148 -13.94 -4.30 -5.64
N ASN A 149 -14.58 -4.71 -4.55
CA ASN A 149 -15.12 -3.83 -3.52
C ASN A 149 -14.14 -3.76 -2.33
N SER A 150 -13.88 -2.55 -1.82
CA SER A 150 -13.16 -2.36 -0.55
C SER A 150 -14.14 -2.02 0.56
N ILE A 151 -14.12 -2.79 1.63
CA ILE A 151 -15.05 -2.67 2.76
C ILE A 151 -14.24 -2.55 4.07
N PRO A 152 -14.35 -1.45 4.83
CA PRO A 152 -15.09 -0.24 4.50
C PRO A 152 -14.43 0.53 3.34
N THR A 153 -15.15 1.50 2.78
CA THR A 153 -14.52 2.52 1.94
C THR A 153 -13.59 3.37 2.79
N ILE A 154 -12.30 3.41 2.44
CA ILE A 154 -11.28 4.10 3.22
C ILE A 154 -11.03 5.48 2.61
N ASP A 155 -11.43 6.50 3.34
CA ASP A 155 -11.04 7.88 3.05
C ASP A 155 -9.94 8.36 4.00
N LYS A 156 -10.18 8.24 5.32
CA LYS A 156 -9.26 8.70 6.38
C LYS A 156 -8.48 7.56 7.03
N CYS A 157 -7.58 7.90 7.95
CA CYS A 157 -6.83 6.92 8.71
C CYS A 157 -7.73 6.13 9.69
N LEU A 158 -8.08 4.88 9.33
CA LEU A 158 -8.86 4.01 10.21
C LEU A 158 -8.20 3.80 11.58
N MET A 159 -6.88 3.59 11.61
CA MET A 159 -6.14 3.42 12.88
C MET A 159 -6.37 4.59 13.84
N HIS A 160 -6.40 5.82 13.33
CA HIS A 160 -6.66 7.03 14.12
C HIS A 160 -8.12 7.12 14.56
N GLN A 161 -9.05 6.76 13.67
CA GLN A 161 -10.48 6.92 13.90
C GLN A 161 -11.07 5.85 14.83
N THR A 162 -10.58 4.61 14.74
CA THR A 162 -11.20 3.44 15.40
C THR A 162 -10.23 2.66 16.29
N GLY A 163 -8.95 3.03 16.30
CA GLY A 163 -7.90 2.30 17.01
C GLY A 163 -7.45 1.00 16.32
N HIS A 164 -8.03 0.66 15.16
CA HIS A 164 -7.73 -0.53 14.36
C HIS A 164 -7.70 -0.17 12.87
N CYS A 165 -6.92 -0.91 12.07
CA CYS A 165 -6.82 -0.67 10.63
C CYS A 165 -6.89 -1.99 9.88
N HIS A 166 -8.10 -2.32 9.44
CA HIS A 166 -8.42 -3.56 8.74
C HIS A 166 -9.58 -3.34 7.77
N GLY A 167 -9.78 -4.29 6.88
CA GLY A 167 -10.89 -4.30 5.94
C GLY A 167 -10.83 -5.51 5.01
N ASP A 168 -11.76 -5.57 4.08
CA ASP A 168 -11.91 -6.65 3.13
C ASP A 168 -11.81 -6.10 1.71
N PHE A 169 -11.12 -6.86 0.84
CA PHE A 169 -11.27 -6.76 -0.60
C PHE A 169 -12.09 -7.94 -1.09
N GLU A 170 -13.25 -7.66 -1.68
CA GLU A 170 -14.12 -8.66 -2.31
C GLU A 170 -13.97 -8.57 -3.83
N PHE A 171 -13.54 -9.65 -4.47
CA PHE A 171 -13.20 -9.69 -5.89
C PHE A 171 -14.28 -10.35 -6.75
N PHE A 172 -14.47 -9.80 -7.95
CA PHE A 172 -15.47 -10.26 -8.90
C PHE A 172 -14.80 -10.69 -10.19
N PHE A 173 -14.99 -11.96 -10.54
CA PHE A 173 -14.57 -12.55 -11.82
C PHE A 173 -15.85 -12.89 -12.59
N GLY A 174 -15.79 -12.87 -13.92
CA GLY A 174 -16.97 -13.21 -14.73
C GLY A 174 -17.48 -14.62 -14.43
N ASP A 175 -18.78 -14.82 -14.61
CA ASP A 175 -19.33 -16.14 -14.92
C ASP A 175 -18.96 -16.55 -16.35
#